data_AF-A0A7Y5Y882-F1
#
_entry.id   AF-A0A7Y5Y882-F1
#
_cell.length_a   1.000
_cell.length_b   1.000
_cell.length_c   1.000
_cell.angle_alpha   90.00
_cell.angle_beta   90.00
_cell.angle_gamma   90.00
#
_symmetry.space_group_name_H-M   'P 1'
#
loop_
_entity.id
_entity.type
_entity.pdbx_description
1 polymer ?
#
loop_
_entity_poly.entity_id
_entity_poly.type
_entity_poly.pdbx_seq_one_letter_code
_entity_poly.pdbx_strand_id
1 'polypeptide(L)' 'MLNEFWATAPTRYKVLVFSAMGLIAVGIILNLVGNTSGNQTLAMASLPLIGLGLVLHVVGLVVRGQAIRRNLRR' A
#
# COMPACT_ATOMS: atom_id res chain seq x y z
N MET A 1 20.38 0.38 9.51
CA MET A 1 19.09 0.91 9.99
C MET A 1 17.88 0.42 9.18
N LEU A 2 17.60 0.90 7.96
CA LEU A 2 16.43 0.40 7.18
C LEU A 2 16.53 -1.09 6.85
N ASN A 3 17.72 -1.56 6.49
CA ASN A 3 17.93 -2.98 6.16
C ASN A 3 17.68 -3.91 7.38
N GLU A 4 18.15 -3.51 8.57
CA GLU A 4 17.87 -4.25 9.82
C GLU A 4 16.38 -4.25 10.19
N PHE A 5 15.69 -3.13 9.95
CA PHE A 5 14.25 -3.04 10.15
C PHE A 5 13.50 -4.04 9.25
N TRP A 6 13.88 -4.10 7.97
CA TRP A 6 13.33 -5.06 7.03
C TRP A 6 13.84 -6.49 7.28
N ALA A 7 14.98 -6.72 7.93
CA ALA A 7 15.41 -8.07 8.28
C ALA A 7 14.55 -8.66 9.42
N THR A 8 14.26 -7.85 10.43
CA THR A 8 13.56 -8.28 11.67
C THR A 8 12.04 -8.15 11.61
N ALA A 9 11.48 -7.40 10.65
CA ALA A 9 10.05 -7.21 10.55
C ALA A 9 9.27 -8.51 10.26
N PRO A 10 8.04 -8.67 10.77
CA PRO A 10 7.19 -9.82 10.47
C PRO A 10 6.88 -9.95 8.97
N THR A 11 6.91 -11.17 8.42
CA THR A 11 6.62 -11.42 7.00
C THR A 11 5.25 -10.90 6.57
N ARG A 12 4.23 -11.01 7.45
CA ARG A 12 2.88 -10.46 7.18
C ARG A 12 2.90 -8.94 6.98
N TYR A 13 3.68 -8.21 7.78
CA TYR A 13 3.81 -6.76 7.63
C TYR A 13 4.47 -6.41 6.29
N LYS A 14 5.55 -7.13 5.92
CA LYS A 14 6.23 -6.89 4.64
C LYS A 14 5.32 -7.09 3.46
N VAL A 15 4.62 -8.23 3.40
CA VAL A 15 3.70 -8.56 2.31
C VAL A 15 2.60 -7.49 2.20
N LEU A 16 2.05 -7.03 3.32
CA LEU A 16 0.98 -6.02 3.34
C LEU A 16 1.49 -4.65 2.84
N VAL A 17 2.68 -4.22 3.26
CA VAL A 17 3.26 -2.95 2.79
C VAL A 17 3.63 -3.01 1.31
N PHE A 18 4.31 -4.07 0.86
CA PHE A 18 4.71 -4.20 -0.54
C PHE A 18 3.51 -4.38 -1.48
N SER A 19 2.47 -5.12 -1.06
CA SER A 19 1.23 -5.22 -1.84
C SER A 19 0.49 -3.88 -1.92
N ALA A 20 0.40 -3.13 -0.82
CA ALA A 20 -0.18 -1.78 -0.82
C ALA A 20 0.58 -0.83 -1.75
N MET A 21 1.92 -0.81 -1.67
CA MET A 21 2.75 0.01 -2.57
C MET A 21 2.57 -0.38 -4.04
N GLY A 22 2.53 -1.69 -4.34
CA GLY A 22 2.30 -2.18 -5.70
C GLY A 22 0.93 -1.77 -6.24
N LEU A 23 -0.13 -1.88 -5.43
CA LEU A 23 -1.49 -1.56 -5.84
C LEU A 23 -1.68 -0.05 -6.10
N ILE A 24 -1.05 0.80 -5.27
CA ILE A 24 -1.00 2.26 -5.51
C ILE A 24 -0.24 2.56 -6.81
N ALA A 25 0.92 1.93 -7.03
CA ALA A 25 1.71 2.15 -8.24
C ALA A 25 0.93 1.79 -9.51
N VAL A 26 0.22 0.65 -9.51
CA VAL A 26 -0.65 0.26 -10.62
C VAL A 26 -1.78 1.27 -10.84
N GLY A 27 -2.40 1.76 -9.75
CA GLY A 27 -3.42 2.82 -9.83
C GLY A 27 -2.91 4.12 -10.45
N ILE A 28 -1.71 4.55 -10.09
CA ILE A 28 -1.06 5.74 -10.67
C ILE A 28 -0.78 5.54 -12.17
N ILE A 29 -0.27 4.37 -12.57
CA ILE A 29 0.00 4.07 -13.99
C ILE A 29 -1.29 4.12 -14.81
N LEU A 30 -2.37 3.50 -14.32
CA LEU A 30 -3.69 3.55 -14.98
C LEU A 30 -4.23 4.97 -15.09
N ASN A 31 -4.05 5.79 -14.04
CA ASN A 31 -4.46 7.19 -14.06
C ASN A 31 -3.68 7.98 -15.12
N LEU A 32 -2.36 7.77 -15.18
CA LEU A 32 -1.50 8.43 -16.16
C LEU A 32 -1.91 8.04 -17.58
N VAL A 33 -2.07 6.75 -17.87
CA VAL A 33 -2.49 6.26 -19.18
C VAL A 33 -3.88 6.78 -19.56
N GLY A 34 -4.82 6.80 -18.61
CA GLY A 34 -6.17 7.33 -18.83
C GLY A 34 -6.17 8.82 -19.19
N ASN A 35 -5.37 9.62 -18.49
CA ASN A 35 -5.27 11.06 -18.75
C ASN A 35 -4.50 11.36 -20.04
N THR A 36 -3.41 10.65 -20.35
CA THR A 36 -2.65 10.87 -21.59
C THR A 36 -3.41 10.41 -22.84
N SER A 37 -4.28 9.41 -22.72
CA SER A 37 -5.08 8.88 -23.83
C SER A 37 -6.41 9.61 -24.03
N GLY A 38 -6.74 10.61 -23.20
CA GLY A 38 -8.06 11.26 -23.20
C GLY A 38 -9.21 10.33 -22.80
N ASN A 39 -8.91 9.17 -22.21
CA ASN A 39 -9.89 8.15 -21.85
C ASN A 39 -10.34 8.34 -20.40
N GLN A 40 -11.39 9.16 -20.25
CA GLN A 40 -11.95 9.54 -18.96
C GLN A 40 -12.47 8.34 -18.15
N THR A 41 -12.90 7.27 -18.82
CA THR A 41 -13.33 6.01 -18.19
C THR A 41 -12.16 5.31 -17.50
N LEU A 42 -10.99 5.26 -18.14
CA LEU A 42 -9.78 4.71 -17.53
C LEU A 42 -9.29 5.56 -16.35
N ALA A 43 -9.37 6.89 -16.49
CA ALA A 43 -9.04 7.81 -15.41
C ALA A 43 -9.98 7.64 -14.20
N MET A 44 -11.30 7.48 -14.42
CA MET A 44 -12.23 7.21 -13.33
C MET A 44 -12.06 5.81 -12.72
N ALA A 45 -11.72 4.80 -13.52
CA ALA A 45 -11.44 3.45 -13.02
C ALA A 45 -10.15 3.37 -12.17
N SER A 46 -9.20 4.29 -12.37
CA SER A 46 -7.97 4.35 -11.59
C SER A 46 -8.19 4.86 -10.15
N LEU A 47 -9.19 5.72 -9.92
CA LEU A 47 -9.52 6.28 -8.60
C LEU A 47 -9.82 5.23 -7.53
N PRO A 48 -10.73 4.25 -7.74
CA PRO A 48 -10.96 3.21 -6.75
C PRO A 48 -9.73 2.33 -6.53
N LEU A 49 -8.86 2.15 -7.53
CA LEU A 49 -7.63 1.38 -7.40
C LEU A 49 -6.62 2.09 -6.49
N ILE A 50 -6.43 3.39 -6.66
CA ILE A 50 -5.62 4.22 -5.77
C ILE A 50 -6.23 4.24 -4.36
N GLY A 51 -7.55 4.38 -4.26
CA GLY A 51 -8.29 4.35 -2.99
C GLY A 51 -8.09 3.03 -2.23
N LEU A 52 -8.23 1.89 -2.91
CA LEU A 52 -7.95 0.56 -2.33
C LEU A 52 -6.50 0.43 -1.88
N GLY A 53 -5.56 0.94 -2.68
CA GLY A 53 -4.15 0.96 -2.34
C GLY A 53 -3.87 1.74 -1.05
N LEU A 54 -4.50 2.92 -0.89
CA LEU A 54 -4.40 3.74 0.32
C LEU A 54 -5.03 3.04 1.54
N VAL A 55 -6.20 2.41 1.38
CA VAL A 55 -6.84 1.66 2.47
C VAL A 55 -5.95 0.52 2.95
N LEU A 56 -5.40 -0.28 2.02
CA LEU A 56 -4.42 -1.32 2.32
C LEU A 56 -3.18 -0.75 3.03
N HIS A 57 -2.72 0.43 2.62
CA HIS A 57 -1.59 1.11 3.26
C HIS A 57 -1.89 1.48 4.72
N VAL A 58 -3.07 2.02 5.00
CA VAL A 58 -3.54 2.35 6.36
C VAL A 58 -3.69 1.08 7.21
N VAL A 59 -4.24 0.00 6.65
CA VAL A 59 -4.32 -1.29 7.34
C VAL A 59 -2.93 -1.81 7.72
N GLY A 60 -1.94 -1.65 6.83
CA GLY A 60 -0.54 -2.00 7.13
C GLY A 60 0.05 -1.23 8.32
N LEU A 61 -0.27 0.06 8.44
CA LEU A 61 0.11 0.88 9.59
C LEU A 61 -0.54 0.40 10.89
N VAL A 62 -1.84 0.05 10.84
CA VAL A 62 -2.58 -0.46 12.00
C VAL A 62 -2.04 -1.82 12.45
N VAL A 63 -1.77 -2.75 11.52
CA VAL A 63 -1.19 -4.06 11.81
C VAL A 63 0.17 -3.93 12.48
N ARG A 64 1.00 -2.98 12.03
CA ARG A 64 2.27 -2.66 12.68
C ARG A 64 2.07 -2.10 14.08
N GLY A 65 1.16 -1.14 14.25
CA GLY A 65 0.84 -0.55 15.55
C GLY A 65 0.35 -1.59 16.57
N GLN A 66 -0.50 -2.52 16.12
CA GLN A 66 -0.97 -3.66 16.91
C GLN A 66 0.19 -4.59 17.31
N ALA A 67 1.10 -4.91 16.38
CA ALA A 67 2.27 -5.76 16.65
C ALA A 67 3.23 -5.12 17.66
N ILE A 68 3.48 -3.81 17.56
CA ILE A 68 4.31 -3.06 18.51
C ILE A 68 3.65 -3.06 19.90
N ARG A 69 2.35 -2.73 19.97
CA ARG A 69 1.60 -2.73 21.24
C ARG A 69 1.57 -4.09 21.92
N ARG A 70 1.55 -5.17 21.14
CA ARG A 70 1.58 -6.55 21.66
C ARG A 70 2.96 -6.95 22.19
N ASN A 71 4.04 -6.45 21.58
CA ASN A 71 5.40 -6.66 22.07
C ASN A 71 5.73 -5.79 23.31
N LEU A 72 5.18 -4.58 23.41
CA LEU A 72 5.37 -3.70 24.59
C LEU A 72 4.60 -4.17 25.84
N ARG A 73 3.63 -5.09 25.69
CA ARG A 73 2.86 -5.67 26.80
C ARG A 73 3.46 -6.98 27.34
N ARG A 74 4.59 -7.44 26.80
CA ARG A 74 5.41 -8.53 27.35
C ARG A 74 6.57 -7.93 28.13
#